data_AF-A0A917U7Z3-F1
#
_entry.id   AF-A0A917U7Z3-F1
#
_cell.length_a   1.000
_cell.length_b   1.000
_cell.length_c   1.000
_cell.angle_alpha   90.00
_cell.angle_beta   90.00
_cell.angle_gamma   90.00
#
_symmetry.space_group_name_H-M   'P 1'
#
loop_
_entity.id
_entity.type
_entity.pdbx_description
1 polymer ?
#
loop_
_entity_poly.entity_id
_entity_poly.type
_entity_poly.pdbx_seq_one_letter_code
_entity_poly.pdbx_strand_id
1 'polypeptide(L)'
;MALVCTEITEWIEEKVSKPVEEWEERQEQRCKKRPWYDPRRWLCWLVTILVKVVRWVVVTVGKWVVRTVCKIAAVVVEAVVEIVAGLWDVVVGIVTLDWRRILDGLLRIGLGLVLGALRLLRIALLGDTIDYIIEEINRERLRRYVRGLLEAKYDGDTLAEIKASIRLDHGAFGLRLHGTAYRTILDSETPSPREPDVPNLVVLHEQGAINLHELCGFEFPQGFWNRKRYKTLKKETVVGGGGGGEFDNPISADELDTYLDSRGARGPKFIVLPMRDGVLDTKVSTAAEKGRELALMLDFDQERREVTEAGHIVHTGSPTAQVNFFKDVIGRRDKTTAPAGATADLCHPVVVGVFRYTNTLRGLASNLHSSRCGLDGKNASGATFVDNLPDAIWKYVPIHELGHYFGLCHTDGVDRIMYSPKTNSWWRGWSIPRGLLNIYLQGEPTFTFGEAKETWDYVVAHFSPQCLGARPIIIEAAPAAPTATRHTSNQS
;
A
#
# COMPACT_ATOMS: atom_id res chain seq x y z
N MET A 1 9.76 -8.92 0.57
CA MET A 1 10.53 -9.36 -0.64
C MET A 1 10.78 -8.13 -1.49
N ALA A 2 11.87 -8.01 -2.26
CA ALA A 2 11.99 -6.86 -3.17
C ALA A 2 10.86 -6.91 -4.22
N LEU A 3 10.12 -5.82 -4.41
CA LEU A 3 9.01 -5.69 -5.37
C LEU A 3 9.40 -6.26 -6.75
N VAL A 4 10.62 -5.96 -7.18
CA VAL A 4 11.27 -6.43 -8.41
C VAL A 4 11.16 -7.95 -8.60
N CYS A 5 11.32 -8.73 -7.53
CA CYS A 5 11.28 -10.19 -7.61
C CYS A 5 9.86 -10.74 -7.80
N THR A 6 8.88 -10.04 -7.22
CA THR A 6 7.46 -10.32 -7.45
C THR A 6 7.07 -9.95 -8.88
N GLU A 7 7.55 -8.81 -9.37
CA GLU A 7 7.36 -8.37 -10.76
C GLU A 7 8.00 -9.32 -11.77
N ILE A 8 9.19 -9.87 -11.49
CA ILE A 8 9.81 -10.90 -12.33
C ILE A 8 8.94 -12.17 -12.33
N THR A 9 8.39 -12.57 -11.19
CA THR A 9 7.50 -13.74 -11.11
C THR A 9 6.23 -13.50 -11.95
N GLU A 10 5.64 -12.31 -11.87
CA GLU A 10 4.52 -11.89 -12.70
C GLU A 10 4.90 -11.82 -14.18
N TRP A 11 6.09 -11.35 -14.51
CA TRP A 11 6.61 -11.34 -15.87
C TRP A 11 6.76 -12.76 -16.43
N ILE A 12 7.22 -13.72 -15.63
CA ILE A 12 7.25 -15.14 -16.01
C ILE A 12 5.82 -15.66 -16.23
N GLU A 13 4.84 -15.26 -15.42
CA GLU A 13 3.44 -15.61 -15.63
C GLU A 13 2.89 -15.03 -16.93
N GLU A 14 3.18 -13.77 -17.20
CA GLU A 14 2.64 -13.02 -18.33
C GLU A 14 3.30 -13.38 -19.66
N LYS A 15 4.63 -13.50 -19.69
CA LYS A 15 5.40 -13.63 -20.93
C LYS A 15 5.78 -15.06 -21.25
N VAL A 16 5.88 -15.93 -20.25
CA VAL A 16 6.26 -17.33 -20.44
C VAL A 16 5.06 -18.25 -20.27
N SER A 17 4.30 -18.09 -19.18
CA SER A 17 3.23 -19.05 -18.85
C SER A 17 1.98 -18.84 -19.72
N LYS A 18 1.51 -17.61 -19.85
CA LYS A 18 0.29 -17.26 -20.60
C LYS A 18 0.32 -17.67 -22.10
N PRO A 19 1.39 -17.41 -22.89
CA PRO A 19 1.39 -17.82 -24.30
C PRO A 19 1.32 -19.34 -24.48
N VAL A 20 1.88 -20.08 -23.52
CA VAL A 20 1.83 -21.54 -23.53
C VAL A 20 0.43 -22.02 -23.14
N GLU A 21 -0.25 -21.39 -22.18
CA GLU A 21 -1.67 -21.65 -21.85
C GLU A 21 -2.56 -21.48 -23.09
N GLU A 22 -2.45 -20.35 -23.77
CA GLU A 22 -3.25 -20.05 -24.96
C GLU A 22 -2.92 -20.99 -26.13
N TRP A 23 -1.67 -21.44 -26.26
CA TRP A 23 -1.30 -22.46 -27.25
C TRP A 23 -1.91 -23.82 -26.90
N GLU A 24 -1.85 -24.21 -25.63
CA GLU A 24 -2.36 -25.46 -25.09
C GLU A 24 -3.88 -25.57 -25.30
N GLU A 25 -4.63 -24.52 -24.98
CA GLU A 25 -6.08 -24.49 -25.24
C GLU A 25 -6.40 -24.60 -26.74
N ARG A 26 -5.65 -23.90 -27.59
CA ARG A 26 -5.79 -24.02 -29.05
C ARG A 26 -5.49 -25.43 -29.55
N GLN A 27 -4.48 -26.10 -29.00
CA GLN A 27 -4.19 -27.50 -29.32
C GLN A 27 -5.29 -28.42 -28.79
N GLU A 28 -5.78 -28.23 -27.56
CA GLU A 28 -6.83 -29.06 -26.99
C GLU A 28 -8.13 -28.95 -27.81
N GLN A 29 -8.48 -27.74 -28.25
CA GLN A 29 -9.60 -27.54 -29.18
C GLN A 29 -9.37 -28.22 -30.55
N ARG A 30 -8.15 -28.16 -31.11
CA ARG A 30 -7.81 -28.86 -32.36
C ARG A 30 -7.84 -30.39 -32.19
N CYS A 31 -7.37 -30.91 -31.06
CA CYS A 31 -7.40 -32.33 -30.74
C CYS A 31 -8.84 -32.82 -30.52
N LYS A 32 -9.71 -32.04 -29.85
CA LYS A 32 -11.14 -32.35 -29.63
C LYS A 32 -11.95 -32.42 -30.93
N LYS A 33 -11.58 -31.65 -31.95
CA LYS A 33 -12.22 -31.69 -33.28
C LYS A 33 -11.95 -32.97 -34.09
N ARG A 34 -11.01 -33.83 -33.68
CA ARG A 34 -10.67 -35.05 -34.41
C ARG A 34 -11.55 -36.25 -33.97
N PRO A 35 -11.93 -37.15 -34.90
CA PRO A 35 -12.70 -38.35 -34.57
C PRO A 35 -11.99 -39.22 -33.54
N TRP A 36 -12.76 -39.92 -32.69
CA TRP A 36 -12.23 -40.70 -31.57
C TRP A 36 -11.38 -41.91 -32.00
N TYR A 37 -11.57 -42.40 -33.22
CA TYR A 37 -10.88 -43.55 -33.80
C TYR A 37 -9.59 -43.20 -34.58
N ASP A 38 -9.23 -41.91 -34.70
CA ASP A 38 -7.98 -41.52 -35.37
C ASP A 38 -6.79 -41.72 -34.40
N PRO A 39 -5.79 -42.57 -34.71
CA PRO A 39 -4.60 -42.75 -33.86
C PRO A 39 -3.83 -41.45 -33.60
N ARG A 40 -3.96 -40.46 -34.47
CA ARG A 40 -3.38 -39.12 -34.28
C ARG A 40 -4.03 -38.36 -33.11
N ARG A 41 -5.28 -38.70 -32.71
CA ARG A 41 -5.94 -38.11 -31.55
C ARG A 41 -5.31 -38.57 -30.24
N TRP A 42 -4.91 -39.84 -30.16
CA TRP A 42 -4.24 -40.41 -28.98
C TRP A 42 -2.86 -39.79 -28.78
N LEU A 43 -2.09 -39.66 -29.87
CA LEU A 43 -0.81 -38.95 -29.86
C LEU A 43 -0.98 -37.48 -29.49
N CYS A 44 -2.00 -36.80 -30.02
CA CYS A 44 -2.34 -35.40 -29.68
C CYS A 44 -2.58 -35.25 -28.16
N TRP A 45 -3.36 -36.15 -27.56
CA TRP A 45 -3.67 -36.13 -26.14
C TRP A 45 -2.43 -36.39 -25.27
N LEU A 46 -1.60 -37.38 -25.64
CA LEU A 46 -0.35 -37.69 -24.93
C LEU A 46 0.63 -36.51 -24.98
N VAL A 47 0.82 -35.89 -26.16
CA VAL A 47 1.64 -34.69 -26.32
C VAL A 47 1.09 -33.53 -25.48
N THR A 48 -0.23 -33.35 -25.44
CA THR A 48 -0.86 -32.30 -24.63
C THR A 48 -0.59 -32.52 -23.14
N ILE A 49 -0.69 -33.75 -22.64
CA ILE A 49 -0.35 -34.08 -21.25
C ILE A 49 1.13 -33.88 -20.96
N LEU A 50 2.00 -34.34 -21.85
CA LEU A 50 3.44 -34.17 -21.67
C LEU A 50 3.81 -32.69 -21.60
N VAL A 51 3.26 -31.86 -22.49
CA VAL A 51 3.48 -30.41 -22.45
C VAL A 51 2.89 -29.81 -21.18
N LYS A 52 1.70 -30.22 -20.73
CA LYS A 52 1.11 -29.81 -19.45
C LYS A 52 2.07 -30.09 -18.28
N VAL A 53 2.61 -31.30 -18.20
CA VAL A 53 3.52 -31.72 -17.13
C VAL A 53 4.84 -30.95 -17.21
N VAL A 54 5.48 -30.90 -18.39
CA VAL A 54 6.77 -30.20 -18.57
C VAL A 54 6.63 -28.72 -18.26
N ARG A 55 5.57 -28.06 -18.76
CA ARG A 55 5.27 -26.67 -18.45
C ARG A 55 5.05 -26.48 -16.95
N TRP A 56 4.21 -27.33 -16.34
CA TRP A 56 3.94 -27.24 -14.91
C TRP A 56 5.24 -27.36 -14.11
N VAL A 57 6.11 -28.32 -14.44
CA VAL A 57 7.42 -28.47 -13.79
C VAL A 57 8.31 -27.26 -14.04
N VAL A 58 8.50 -26.83 -15.30
CA VAL A 58 9.42 -25.72 -15.65
C VAL A 58 8.96 -24.39 -15.05
N VAL A 59 7.65 -24.09 -15.10
CA VAL A 59 7.10 -22.86 -14.53
C VAL A 59 7.16 -22.90 -13.01
N THR A 60 6.78 -24.02 -12.39
CA THR A 60 6.79 -24.16 -10.92
C THR A 60 8.22 -24.07 -10.38
N VAL A 61 9.14 -24.85 -10.95
CA VAL A 61 10.56 -24.85 -10.55
C VAL A 61 11.21 -23.51 -10.89
N GLY A 62 10.94 -22.95 -12.07
CA GLY A 62 11.49 -21.67 -12.50
C GLY A 62 11.10 -20.53 -11.57
N LYS A 63 9.80 -20.38 -11.27
CA LYS A 63 9.31 -19.39 -10.30
C LYS A 63 9.90 -19.62 -8.92
N TRP A 64 9.97 -20.88 -8.45
CA TRP A 64 10.53 -21.22 -7.15
C TRP A 64 12.02 -20.87 -7.04
N VAL A 65 12.83 -21.22 -8.05
CA VAL A 65 14.26 -20.88 -8.09
C VAL A 65 14.45 -19.37 -8.09
N VAL A 66 13.75 -18.65 -8.98
CA VAL A 66 13.85 -17.18 -9.07
C VAL A 66 13.48 -16.55 -7.74
N ARG A 67 12.37 -16.96 -7.12
CA ARG A 67 11.94 -16.45 -5.81
C ARG A 67 12.96 -16.72 -4.72
N THR A 68 13.53 -17.92 -4.68
CA THR A 68 14.52 -18.32 -3.66
C THR A 68 15.80 -17.49 -3.79
N VAL A 69 16.35 -17.38 -5.00
CA VAL A 69 17.54 -16.55 -5.29
C VAL A 69 17.27 -15.10 -4.93
N CYS A 70 16.11 -14.58 -5.33
CA CYS A 70 15.68 -13.23 -5.01
C CYS A 70 15.61 -12.95 -3.51
N LYS A 71 15.04 -13.86 -2.73
CA LYS A 71 14.97 -13.74 -1.27
C LYS A 71 16.36 -13.73 -0.64
N ILE A 72 17.25 -14.61 -1.09
CA ILE A 72 18.64 -14.65 -0.60
C ILE A 72 19.33 -13.30 -0.90
N ALA A 73 19.22 -12.81 -2.14
CA ALA A 73 19.80 -11.54 -2.53
C ALA A 73 19.24 -10.36 -1.72
N ALA A 74 17.90 -10.30 -1.54
CA ALA A 74 17.25 -9.26 -0.75
C ALA A 74 17.71 -9.29 0.71
N VAL A 75 17.80 -10.47 1.34
CA VAL A 75 18.29 -10.61 2.72
C VAL A 75 19.74 -10.13 2.84
N VAL A 76 20.61 -10.46 1.87
CA VAL A 76 21.99 -10.00 1.87
C VAL A 76 22.07 -8.49 1.72
N VAL A 77 21.32 -7.90 0.78
CA VAL A 77 21.31 -6.45 0.55
C VAL A 77 20.75 -5.70 1.76
N GLU A 78 19.63 -6.15 2.33
CA GLU A 78 19.07 -5.56 3.55
C GLU A 78 20.07 -5.59 4.70
N ALA A 79 20.73 -6.74 4.94
CA ALA A 79 21.74 -6.86 5.99
C ALA A 79 22.91 -5.89 5.76
N VAL A 80 23.40 -5.75 4.52
CA VAL A 80 24.46 -4.79 4.18
C VAL A 80 24.01 -3.35 4.41
N VAL A 81 22.80 -2.99 3.97
CA VAL A 81 22.25 -1.64 4.16
C VAL A 81 22.06 -1.32 5.63
N GLU A 82 21.55 -2.25 6.43
CA GLU A 82 21.40 -2.07 7.87
C GLU A 82 22.75 -1.90 8.58
N ILE A 83 23.77 -2.66 8.18
CA ILE A 83 25.14 -2.51 8.70
C ILE A 83 25.71 -1.15 8.33
N VAL A 84 25.61 -0.72 7.06
CA VAL A 84 26.15 0.56 6.60
C VAL A 84 25.42 1.74 7.24
N ALA A 85 24.08 1.70 7.29
CA ALA A 85 23.27 2.72 7.95
C ALA A 85 23.55 2.78 9.45
N GLY A 86 23.69 1.62 10.10
CA GLY A 86 24.06 1.55 11.50
C GLY A 86 25.44 2.13 11.77
N LEU A 87 26.44 1.81 10.95
CA LEU A 87 27.79 2.39 11.04
C LEU A 87 27.76 3.91 10.84
N TRP A 88 26.97 4.40 9.89
CA TRP A 88 26.79 5.83 9.66
C TRP A 88 26.16 6.52 10.87
N ASP A 89 25.11 5.95 11.46
CA ASP A 89 24.48 6.49 12.67
C ASP A 89 25.47 6.53 13.86
N VAL A 90 26.34 5.52 14.00
CA VAL A 90 27.41 5.53 15.01
C VAL A 90 28.38 6.68 14.75
N VAL A 91 28.87 6.85 13.52
CA VAL A 91 29.83 7.90 13.16
C VAL A 91 29.23 9.28 13.41
N VAL A 92 28.01 9.53 12.91
CA VAL A 92 27.31 10.81 13.12
C VAL A 92 27.03 11.03 14.59
N GLY A 93 26.60 10.00 15.33
CA GLY A 93 26.36 10.09 16.77
C GLY A 93 27.60 10.48 17.56
N ILE A 94 28.78 9.95 17.21
CA ILE A 94 30.06 10.34 17.81
C ILE A 94 30.37 11.81 17.50
N VAL A 95 30.20 12.24 16.24
CA VAL A 95 30.48 13.62 15.82
C VAL A 95 29.51 14.62 16.46
N THR A 96 28.24 14.27 16.61
CA THR A 96 27.21 15.13 17.22
C THR A 96 27.09 14.96 18.74
N LEU A 97 27.97 14.15 19.36
CA LEU A 97 27.89 13.75 20.77
C LEU A 97 26.50 13.22 21.19
N ASP A 98 25.77 12.63 20.24
CA ASP A 98 24.45 12.06 20.46
C ASP A 98 24.59 10.57 20.78
N TRP A 99 24.70 10.27 22.08
CA TRP A 99 24.79 8.91 22.60
C TRP A 99 23.63 8.00 22.13
N ARG A 100 22.47 8.57 21.79
CA ARG A 100 21.31 7.80 21.32
C ARG A 100 21.52 7.29 19.90
N ARG A 101 22.10 8.12 19.02
CA ARG A 101 22.47 7.70 17.65
C ARG A 101 23.51 6.58 17.65
N ILE A 102 24.47 6.63 18.58
CA ILE A 102 25.48 5.57 18.75
C ILE A 102 24.82 4.25 19.12
N LEU A 103 23.91 4.27 20.10
CA LEU A 103 23.18 3.06 20.51
C LEU A 103 22.28 2.52 19.39
N ASP A 104 21.58 3.41 18.66
CA ASP A 104 20.76 3.07 17.48
C ASP A 104 21.59 2.36 16.41
N GLY A 105 22.77 2.90 16.10
CA GLY A 105 23.65 2.33 15.09
C GLY A 105 24.17 0.95 15.49
N LEU A 106 24.60 0.76 16.74
CA LEU A 106 25.05 -0.54 17.24
C LEU A 106 23.93 -1.59 17.27
N LEU A 107 22.73 -1.21 17.69
CA LEU A 107 21.57 -2.10 17.69
C LEU A 107 21.15 -2.48 16.27
N ARG A 108 21.18 -1.55 15.31
CA ARG A 108 20.90 -1.85 13.89
C ARG A 108 21.88 -2.88 13.33
N ILE A 109 23.17 -2.72 13.60
CA ILE A 109 24.21 -3.67 13.17
C ILE A 109 23.97 -5.04 13.82
N GLY A 110 23.77 -5.08 15.14
CA GLY A 110 23.55 -6.33 15.88
C GLY A 110 22.28 -7.06 15.48
N LEU A 111 21.16 -6.33 15.34
CA LEU A 111 19.91 -6.87 14.84
C LEU A 111 20.07 -7.36 13.41
N GLY A 112 20.63 -6.57 12.50
CA GLY A 112 20.78 -6.98 11.09
C GLY A 112 21.62 -8.25 10.91
N LEU A 113 22.71 -8.40 11.66
CA LEU A 113 23.54 -9.62 11.62
C LEU A 113 22.80 -10.85 12.16
N VAL A 114 22.19 -10.74 13.34
CA VAL A 114 21.44 -11.86 13.93
C VAL A 114 20.27 -12.22 13.02
N LEU A 115 19.49 -11.21 12.57
CA LEU A 115 18.30 -11.34 11.73
C LEU A 115 18.62 -11.93 10.35
N GLY A 116 19.71 -11.48 9.71
CA GLY A 116 20.17 -12.05 8.44
C GLY A 116 20.46 -13.56 8.58
N ALA A 117 21.08 -13.98 9.69
CA ALA A 117 21.46 -15.36 9.91
C ALA A 117 20.27 -16.33 10.03
N LEU A 118 19.22 -16.03 10.81
CA LEU A 118 18.09 -16.99 10.90
C LEU A 118 17.18 -16.95 9.67
N ARG A 119 17.11 -15.83 8.93
CA ARG A 119 16.44 -15.82 7.61
C ARG A 119 17.14 -16.78 6.63
N LEU A 120 18.47 -16.73 6.56
CA LEU A 120 19.25 -17.67 5.76
C LEU A 120 19.05 -19.11 6.23
N LEU A 121 18.98 -19.35 7.55
CA LEU A 121 18.71 -20.67 8.10
C LEU A 121 17.34 -21.22 7.68
N ARG A 122 16.28 -20.41 7.73
CA ARG A 122 14.94 -20.82 7.27
C ARG A 122 14.92 -21.19 5.79
N ILE A 123 15.59 -20.38 4.95
CA ILE A 123 15.72 -20.65 3.52
C ILE A 123 16.46 -21.99 3.31
N ALA A 124 17.56 -22.21 4.03
CA ALA A 124 18.33 -23.45 3.97
C ALA A 124 17.55 -24.69 4.43
N LEU A 125 16.65 -24.52 5.41
CA LEU A 125 15.76 -25.59 5.91
C LEU A 125 14.50 -25.78 5.06
N LEU A 126 14.42 -25.20 3.86
CA LEU A 126 13.31 -25.33 2.90
C LEU A 126 11.94 -24.84 3.40
N GLY A 127 11.86 -24.08 4.50
CA GLY A 127 10.60 -23.54 5.01
C GLY A 127 9.84 -22.73 3.94
N ASP A 128 10.58 -21.96 3.15
CA ASP A 128 10.04 -21.12 2.07
C ASP A 128 9.45 -21.93 0.90
N THR A 129 9.88 -23.18 0.72
CA THR A 129 9.33 -24.07 -0.31
C THR A 129 7.93 -24.51 0.06
N ILE A 130 7.70 -24.80 1.33
CA ILE A 130 6.38 -25.18 1.84
C ILE A 130 5.42 -23.99 1.72
N ASP A 131 5.87 -22.80 2.11
CA ASP A 131 5.06 -21.58 1.99
C ASP A 131 4.67 -21.29 0.54
N TYR A 132 5.60 -21.45 -0.41
CA TYR A 132 5.34 -21.26 -1.83
C TYR A 132 4.26 -22.23 -2.36
N ILE A 133 4.33 -23.50 -1.99
CA ILE A 133 3.33 -24.50 -2.40
C ILE A 133 1.95 -24.14 -1.84
N ILE A 134 1.88 -23.74 -0.57
CA ILE A 134 0.64 -23.33 0.08
C ILE A 134 0.05 -22.08 -0.61
N GLU A 135 0.90 -21.12 -0.94
CA GLU A 135 0.51 -19.88 -1.62
C GLU A 135 -0.08 -20.15 -3.01
N GLU A 136 0.58 -20.97 -3.83
CA GLU A 136 0.07 -21.32 -5.18
C GLU A 136 -1.26 -22.08 -5.10
N ILE A 137 -1.40 -23.02 -4.15
CA ILE A 137 -2.66 -23.73 -3.89
C ILE A 137 -3.77 -22.76 -3.48
N ASN A 138 -3.47 -21.82 -2.58
CA ASN A 138 -4.43 -20.83 -2.11
C ASN A 138 -4.84 -19.87 -3.23
N ARG A 139 -3.92 -19.50 -4.12
CA ARG A 139 -4.19 -18.66 -5.29
C ARG A 139 -5.16 -19.32 -6.26
N GLU A 140 -4.97 -20.61 -6.57
CA GLU A 140 -5.91 -21.34 -7.44
C GLU A 140 -7.28 -21.59 -6.78
N ARG A 141 -7.31 -21.75 -5.45
CA ARG A 141 -8.57 -21.77 -4.70
C ARG A 141 -9.28 -20.43 -4.77
N LEU A 142 -8.54 -19.33 -4.64
CA LEU A 142 -9.09 -17.97 -4.69
C LEU A 142 -9.62 -17.64 -6.08
N ARG A 143 -8.86 -17.97 -7.14
CA ARG A 143 -9.29 -17.82 -8.53
C ARG A 143 -10.62 -18.52 -8.79
N ARG A 144 -10.79 -19.76 -8.33
CA ARG A 144 -12.06 -20.50 -8.46
C ARG A 144 -13.19 -19.86 -7.67
N TYR A 145 -12.92 -19.38 -6.45
CA TYR A 145 -13.91 -18.69 -5.64
C TYR A 145 -14.40 -17.39 -6.30
N VAL A 146 -13.47 -16.55 -6.74
CA VAL A 146 -13.76 -15.28 -7.43
C VAL A 146 -14.52 -15.52 -8.73
N ARG A 147 -14.18 -16.57 -9.47
CA ARG A 147 -14.96 -17.00 -10.65
C ARG A 147 -16.42 -17.23 -10.31
N GLY A 148 -16.70 -18.00 -9.25
CA GLY A 148 -18.07 -18.27 -8.82
C GLY A 148 -18.82 -17.00 -8.39
N LEU A 149 -18.15 -16.08 -7.69
CA LEU A 149 -18.74 -14.78 -7.31
C LEU A 149 -19.10 -13.93 -8.52
N LEU A 150 -18.19 -13.84 -9.50
CA LEU A 150 -18.41 -13.03 -10.69
C LEU A 150 -19.48 -13.63 -11.60
N GLU A 151 -19.47 -14.94 -11.81
CA GLU A 151 -20.49 -15.65 -12.61
C GLU A 151 -21.88 -15.60 -11.97
N ALA A 152 -21.97 -15.43 -10.65
CA ALA A 152 -23.24 -15.24 -9.96
C ALA A 152 -23.78 -13.80 -10.08
N LYS A 153 -22.90 -12.80 -10.25
CA LYS A 153 -23.28 -11.37 -10.25
C LYS A 153 -23.37 -10.75 -11.64
N TYR A 154 -22.53 -11.17 -12.57
CA TYR A 154 -22.39 -10.59 -13.90
C TYR A 154 -22.59 -11.65 -14.98
N ASP A 155 -23.07 -11.23 -16.15
CA ASP A 155 -23.25 -12.05 -17.34
C ASP A 155 -22.70 -11.36 -18.60
N GLY A 156 -22.80 -12.05 -19.75
CA GLY A 156 -22.48 -11.52 -21.07
C GLY A 156 -21.08 -10.91 -21.20
N ASP A 157 -21.00 -9.81 -21.95
CA ASP A 157 -19.75 -9.11 -22.26
C ASP A 157 -19.11 -8.50 -21.01
N THR A 158 -19.91 -7.99 -20.07
CA THR A 158 -19.39 -7.42 -18.80
C THR A 158 -18.61 -8.46 -18.01
N LEU A 159 -19.14 -9.68 -17.86
CA LEU A 159 -18.42 -10.76 -17.20
C LEU A 159 -17.11 -11.10 -17.93
N ALA A 160 -17.15 -11.20 -19.27
CA ALA A 160 -15.97 -11.53 -20.07
C ALA A 160 -14.88 -10.45 -19.94
N GLU A 161 -15.25 -9.18 -19.98
CA GLU A 161 -14.33 -8.05 -19.80
C GLU A 161 -13.71 -8.03 -18.41
N ILE A 162 -14.51 -8.24 -17.36
CA ILE A 162 -13.99 -8.31 -15.98
C ILE A 162 -13.01 -9.48 -15.85
N LYS A 163 -13.37 -10.68 -16.32
CA LYS A 163 -12.50 -11.87 -16.29
C LYS A 163 -11.17 -11.62 -17.00
N ALA A 164 -11.20 -10.95 -18.16
CA ALA A 164 -10.00 -10.60 -18.91
C ALA A 164 -9.14 -9.56 -18.17
N SER A 165 -9.77 -8.51 -17.63
CA SER A 165 -9.10 -7.41 -16.92
C SER A 165 -8.38 -7.89 -15.65
N ILE A 166 -9.04 -8.70 -14.83
CA ILE A 166 -8.44 -9.27 -13.61
C ILE A 166 -7.59 -10.51 -13.89
N ARG A 167 -7.55 -10.95 -15.15
CA ARG A 167 -6.78 -12.12 -15.59
C ARG A 167 -7.18 -13.40 -14.84
N LEU A 168 -8.48 -13.63 -14.79
CA LEU A 168 -9.06 -14.76 -14.06
C LEU A 168 -8.72 -16.11 -14.71
N ASP A 169 -8.61 -16.15 -16.03
CA ASP A 169 -8.32 -17.38 -16.78
C ASP A 169 -6.82 -17.60 -16.98
N HIS A 170 -6.05 -16.53 -17.24
CA HIS A 170 -4.64 -16.64 -17.65
C HIS A 170 -3.74 -15.54 -17.11
N GLY A 171 -2.50 -15.90 -16.75
CA GLY A 171 -1.47 -14.98 -16.26
C GLY A 171 -1.67 -14.54 -14.80
N ALA A 172 -1.10 -13.39 -14.44
CA ALA A 172 -1.11 -12.90 -13.06
C ALA A 172 -2.52 -12.46 -12.63
N PHE A 173 -3.22 -13.36 -11.92
CA PHE A 173 -4.57 -13.15 -11.41
C PHE A 173 -4.59 -12.09 -10.30
N GLY A 174 -5.45 -11.10 -10.45
CA GLY A 174 -5.74 -10.09 -9.43
C GLY A 174 -6.39 -8.83 -9.99
N LEU A 175 -7.05 -8.07 -9.12
CA LEU A 175 -7.64 -6.77 -9.41
C LEU A 175 -6.54 -5.70 -9.47
N ARG A 176 -6.40 -5.03 -10.62
CA ARG A 176 -5.44 -3.95 -10.82
C ARG A 176 -6.02 -2.63 -10.36
N LEU A 177 -5.43 -2.05 -9.34
CA LEU A 177 -5.85 -0.75 -8.79
C LEU A 177 -4.66 0.19 -8.80
N HIS A 178 -4.84 1.31 -9.48
CA HIS A 178 -3.94 2.44 -9.39
C HIS A 178 -4.40 3.33 -8.25
N GLY A 179 -3.51 3.64 -7.31
CA GLY A 179 -3.80 4.48 -6.15
C GLY A 179 -2.87 5.67 -6.05
N THR A 180 -3.10 6.50 -5.04
CA THR A 180 -2.18 7.60 -4.69
C THR A 180 -1.78 7.50 -3.23
N ALA A 181 -0.47 7.55 -3.00
CA ALA A 181 0.15 7.69 -1.71
C ALA A 181 0.51 9.15 -1.47
N TYR A 182 -0.27 9.82 -0.61
CA TYR A 182 -0.01 11.21 -0.25
C TYR A 182 0.96 11.29 0.93
N ARG A 183 1.94 12.18 0.82
CA ARG A 183 2.75 12.67 1.93
C ARG A 183 2.26 14.06 2.32
N THR A 184 1.71 14.20 3.53
CA THR A 184 1.33 15.52 4.01
C THR A 184 2.58 16.39 4.21
N ILE A 185 2.46 17.70 3.97
CA ILE A 185 3.57 18.65 4.15
C ILE A 185 3.10 19.86 4.96
N LEU A 186 3.99 20.41 5.77
CA LEU A 186 3.82 21.71 6.43
C LEU A 186 4.81 22.68 5.84
N ASP A 187 4.34 23.85 5.44
CA ASP A 187 5.18 24.89 4.89
C ASP A 187 5.30 26.06 5.88
N SER A 188 6.54 26.45 6.21
CA SER A 188 6.83 27.58 7.10
C SER A 188 6.42 28.95 6.53
N GLU A 189 6.05 29.03 5.26
CA GLU A 189 5.70 30.29 4.61
C GLU A 189 4.21 30.47 4.42
N THR A 190 3.42 29.43 4.66
CA THR A 190 1.98 29.49 4.44
C THR A 190 1.34 30.50 5.39
N PRO A 191 0.67 31.55 4.87
CA PRO A 191 0.04 32.57 5.69
C PRO A 191 -1.05 32.00 6.61
N SER A 192 -1.18 32.53 7.83
CA SER A 192 -2.31 32.18 8.67
C SER A 192 -3.61 32.76 8.10
N PRO A 193 -4.70 31.97 8.04
CA PRO A 193 -6.02 32.52 7.70
C PRO A 193 -6.52 33.59 8.69
N ARG A 194 -6.00 33.63 9.93
CA ARG A 194 -6.40 34.59 10.97
C ARG A 194 -5.49 35.82 11.04
N GLU A 195 -4.20 35.63 10.81
CA GLU A 195 -3.16 36.67 10.82
C GLU A 195 -2.33 36.54 9.54
N PRO A 196 -2.77 37.12 8.40
CA PRO A 196 -2.12 36.89 7.09
C PRO A 196 -0.64 37.28 7.02
N ASP A 197 -0.19 38.19 7.88
CA ASP A 197 1.21 38.62 7.95
C ASP A 197 2.10 37.68 8.79
N VAL A 198 1.53 36.66 9.43
CA VAL A 198 2.22 35.69 10.27
C VAL A 198 2.06 34.29 9.67
N PRO A 199 3.13 33.48 9.59
CA PRO A 199 3.00 32.11 9.13
C PRO A 199 2.06 31.28 10.02
N ASN A 200 1.24 30.46 9.36
CA ASN A 200 0.21 29.66 10.01
C ASN A 200 0.79 28.70 11.07
N LEU A 201 1.97 28.11 10.82
CA LEU A 201 2.62 27.23 11.79
C LEU A 201 2.99 27.93 13.10
N VAL A 202 3.36 29.21 13.05
CA VAL A 202 3.64 30.01 14.24
C VAL A 202 2.36 30.21 15.03
N VAL A 203 1.29 30.67 14.36
CA VAL A 203 -0.02 30.92 15.00
C VAL A 203 -0.57 29.65 15.65
N LEU A 204 -0.47 28.49 14.98
CA LEU A 204 -0.91 27.21 15.54
C LEU A 204 -0.04 26.75 16.72
N HIS A 205 1.26 27.08 16.71
CA HIS A 205 2.17 26.76 17.80
C HIS A 205 1.89 27.62 19.04
N GLU A 206 1.75 28.93 18.88
CA GLU A 206 1.41 29.88 19.95
C GLU A 206 0.07 29.54 20.62
N GLN A 207 -0.91 29.03 19.85
CA GLN A 207 -2.21 28.57 20.36
C GLN A 207 -2.14 27.21 21.09
N GLY A 208 -0.98 26.54 21.10
CA GLY A 208 -0.83 25.19 21.64
C GLY A 208 -1.55 24.11 20.83
N ALA A 209 -2.03 24.42 19.62
CA ALA A 209 -2.72 23.47 18.76
C ALA A 209 -1.75 22.44 18.16
N ILE A 210 -0.52 22.86 17.90
CA ILE A 210 0.60 22.01 17.51
C ILE A 210 1.85 22.34 18.34
N ASN A 211 2.76 21.38 18.45
CA ASN A 211 4.10 21.62 18.99
C ASN A 211 5.11 21.52 17.82
N LEU A 212 5.64 22.66 17.38
CA LEU A 212 6.54 22.70 16.23
C LEU A 212 7.91 22.10 16.56
N HIS A 213 8.38 22.19 17.81
CA HIS A 213 9.58 21.47 18.26
C HIS A 213 9.40 19.95 18.14
N GLU A 214 8.25 19.41 18.53
CA GLU A 214 7.94 17.99 18.34
C GLU A 214 7.91 17.65 16.85
N LEU A 215 7.16 18.41 16.04
CA LEU A 215 6.97 18.13 14.60
C LEU A 215 8.28 18.27 13.79
N CYS A 216 9.20 19.11 14.23
CA CYS A 216 10.54 19.23 13.65
C CYS A 216 11.52 18.18 14.18
N GLY A 217 11.12 17.35 15.17
CA GLY A 217 11.97 16.30 15.73
C GLY A 217 13.02 16.80 16.72
N PHE A 218 12.79 17.94 17.37
CA PHE A 218 13.61 18.41 18.49
C PHE A 218 13.10 17.91 19.84
N GLU A 219 11.80 17.64 19.94
CA GLU A 219 11.18 17.05 21.12
C GLU A 219 10.59 15.66 20.83
N PHE A 220 10.80 14.74 21.78
CA PHE A 220 10.31 13.37 21.69
C PHE A 220 9.65 12.98 23.01
N PRO A 221 8.39 13.36 23.24
CA PRO A 221 7.66 12.97 24.45
C PRO A 221 7.33 11.47 24.47
N GLN A 222 7.48 10.77 23.34
CA GLN A 222 7.15 9.35 23.18
C GLN A 222 8.41 8.48 23.38
N GLY A 223 8.23 7.33 24.04
CA GLY A 223 9.32 6.36 24.25
C GLY A 223 9.90 5.82 22.94
N PHE A 224 11.10 5.22 23.04
CA PHE A 224 11.93 4.74 21.93
C PHE A 224 11.17 4.02 20.79
N TRP A 225 10.33 3.04 21.15
CA TRP A 225 9.56 2.21 20.21
C TRP A 225 8.38 2.91 19.50
N ASN A 226 8.15 4.17 19.85
CA ASN A 226 7.11 5.02 19.25
C ASN A 226 7.71 6.28 18.62
N ARG A 227 9.03 6.34 18.47
CA ARG A 227 9.71 7.47 17.86
C ARG A 227 9.28 7.62 16.41
N LYS A 228 8.89 8.85 16.07
CA LYS A 228 8.53 9.27 14.72
C LYS A 228 9.77 9.81 14.02
N ARG A 229 9.84 9.68 12.70
CA ARG A 229 10.97 10.15 11.88
C ARG A 229 10.54 11.33 11.02
N TYR A 230 10.13 12.40 11.68
CA TYR A 230 9.87 13.65 10.98
C TYR A 230 11.12 14.16 10.28
N LYS A 231 10.93 14.86 9.17
CA LYS A 231 12.02 15.47 8.41
C LYS A 231 11.73 16.93 8.19
N THR A 232 12.72 17.77 8.48
CA THR A 232 12.72 19.19 8.15
C THR A 232 13.67 19.44 6.99
N LEU A 233 13.24 20.26 6.04
CA LEU A 233 13.98 20.62 4.85
C LEU A 233 14.03 22.14 4.74
N LYS A 234 15.21 22.75 4.88
CA LYS A 234 15.40 24.15 4.51
C LYS A 234 15.10 24.36 3.03
N LYS A 235 14.39 25.45 2.69
CA LYS A 235 14.05 25.84 1.32
C LYS A 235 15.17 26.58 0.60
N GLU A 236 16.16 27.09 1.33
CA GLU A 236 17.28 27.81 0.72
C GLU A 236 18.15 26.88 -0.15
N THR A 237 18.63 27.43 -1.27
CA THR A 237 19.36 26.69 -2.31
C THR A 237 20.69 26.18 -1.78
N VAL A 238 20.84 24.86 -1.62
CA VAL A 238 22.16 24.25 -1.43
C VAL A 238 22.79 24.09 -2.81
N VAL A 239 23.80 24.92 -3.09
CA VAL A 239 24.68 24.76 -4.24
C VAL A 239 25.58 23.56 -3.97
N GLY A 240 25.17 22.35 -4.35
CA GLY A 240 26.01 21.17 -4.22
C GLY A 240 25.34 19.85 -4.59
N GLY A 241 25.77 19.27 -5.70
CA GLY A 241 25.71 17.81 -5.96
C GLY A 241 24.59 17.36 -6.89
N GLY A 242 24.93 17.16 -8.17
CA GLY A 242 24.06 16.50 -9.15
C GLY A 242 23.73 15.07 -8.73
N GLY A 243 22.50 14.87 -8.28
CA GLY A 243 21.91 13.57 -7.97
C GLY A 243 20.58 13.84 -7.31
N GLY A 244 19.47 13.59 -8.02
CA GLY A 244 18.10 14.00 -7.66
C GLY A 244 17.49 13.34 -6.42
N GLY A 245 18.24 13.22 -5.31
CA GLY A 245 17.79 12.76 -4.01
C GLY A 245 17.44 13.91 -3.06
N GLU A 246 16.56 13.63 -2.10
CA GLU A 246 16.15 14.55 -1.02
C GLU A 246 17.34 14.80 -0.05
N PHE A 247 18.12 15.87 -0.27
CA PHE A 247 19.28 16.19 0.58
C PHE A 247 18.84 16.46 2.02
N ASP A 248 19.53 15.88 3.00
CA ASP A 248 19.28 16.17 4.41
C ASP A 248 19.87 17.57 4.73
N ASN A 249 19.06 18.61 4.57
CA ASN A 249 19.36 19.99 4.97
C ASN A 249 18.44 20.44 6.13
N PRO A 250 18.59 19.86 7.34
CA PRO A 250 17.72 20.15 8.46
C PRO A 250 17.98 21.55 9.03
N ILE A 251 16.95 22.15 9.62
CA ILE A 251 17.10 23.32 10.51
C ILE A 251 17.72 22.89 11.85
N SER A 252 18.40 23.80 12.53
CA SER A 252 18.80 23.63 13.93
C SER A 252 17.67 24.04 14.89
N ALA A 253 17.80 23.68 16.17
CA ALA A 253 16.85 24.12 17.20
C ALA A 253 16.87 25.64 17.35
N ASP A 254 18.06 26.25 17.42
CA ASP A 254 18.22 27.72 17.53
C ASP A 254 17.64 28.47 16.31
N GLU A 255 17.72 27.88 15.11
CA GLU A 255 17.09 28.42 13.91
C GLU A 255 15.56 28.34 13.98
N LEU A 256 15.02 27.26 14.55
CA LEU A 256 13.58 27.14 14.81
C LEU A 256 13.12 28.14 15.88
N ASP A 257 13.87 28.30 16.96
CA ASP A 257 13.61 29.31 18.00
C ASP A 257 13.62 30.71 17.42
N THR A 258 14.64 31.03 16.61
CA THR A 258 14.71 32.32 15.89
C THR A 258 13.48 32.54 15.01
N TYR A 259 13.02 31.50 14.32
CA TYR A 259 11.81 31.55 13.50
C TYR A 259 10.55 31.77 14.35
N LEU A 260 10.40 31.07 15.47
CA LEU A 260 9.25 31.21 16.38
C LEU A 260 9.25 32.58 17.08
N ASP A 261 10.36 33.00 17.67
CA ASP A 261 10.50 34.26 18.41
C ASP A 261 10.29 35.50 17.53
N SER A 262 10.65 35.39 16.25
CA SER A 262 10.42 36.46 15.27
C SER A 262 9.06 36.39 14.59
N ARG A 263 8.19 35.48 15.03
CA ARG A 263 6.90 35.15 14.40
C ARG A 263 7.03 34.91 12.88
N GLY A 264 8.10 34.22 12.48
CA GLY A 264 8.40 33.85 11.10
C GLY A 264 9.14 34.91 10.27
N ALA A 265 9.44 36.08 10.82
CA ALA A 265 10.12 37.16 10.12
C ALA A 265 11.63 36.93 9.94
N ARG A 266 12.26 36.14 10.82
CA ARG A 266 13.68 35.75 10.79
C ARG A 266 13.81 34.23 10.80
N GLY A 267 15.02 33.73 10.57
CA GLY A 267 15.30 32.30 10.48
C GLY A 267 15.06 31.72 9.07
N PRO A 268 15.51 30.48 8.83
CA PRO A 268 15.38 29.84 7.53
C PRO A 268 13.92 29.50 7.23
N LYS A 269 13.56 29.50 5.95
CA LYS A 269 12.29 28.93 5.48
C LYS A 269 12.45 27.43 5.31
N PHE A 270 11.44 26.65 5.68
CA PHE A 270 11.50 25.20 5.68
C PHE A 270 10.16 24.52 5.39
N ILE A 271 10.25 23.24 5.05
CA ILE A 271 9.13 22.31 4.94
C ILE A 271 9.32 21.23 6.01
N VAL A 272 8.25 20.87 6.70
CA VAL A 272 8.20 19.72 7.60
C VAL A 272 7.45 18.59 6.91
N LEU A 273 7.96 17.37 7.05
CA LEU A 273 7.45 16.16 6.44
C LEU A 273 7.26 15.09 7.52
N PRO A 274 6.19 14.28 7.45
CA PRO A 274 5.91 13.24 8.44
C PRO A 274 6.89 12.06 8.32
N MET A 275 7.54 11.90 7.16
CA MET A 275 8.51 10.86 6.85
C MET A 275 9.35 11.22 5.61
N ARG A 276 10.43 10.47 5.37
CA ARG A 276 11.28 10.59 4.16
C ARG A 276 10.64 9.91 2.95
N ASP A 277 11.08 10.28 1.73
CA ASP A 277 10.58 9.65 0.49
C ASP A 277 10.85 8.14 0.47
N GLY A 278 12.08 7.70 0.79
CA GLY A 278 12.42 6.28 0.85
C GLY A 278 11.63 5.48 1.91
N VAL A 279 11.16 6.14 2.97
CA VAL A 279 10.30 5.51 3.98
C VAL A 279 8.88 5.32 3.44
N LEU A 280 8.32 6.34 2.78
CA LEU A 280 7.02 6.21 2.11
C LEU A 280 7.07 5.09 1.06
N ASP A 281 8.11 5.08 0.22
CA ASP A 281 8.36 4.08 -0.80
C ASP A 281 8.40 2.65 -0.23
N THR A 282 9.15 2.45 0.86
CA THR A 282 9.21 1.15 1.57
C THR A 282 7.82 0.69 2.01
N LYS A 283 6.99 1.61 2.52
CA LYS A 283 5.66 1.27 3.04
C LYS A 283 4.65 0.97 1.92
N VAL A 284 4.64 1.75 0.85
CA VAL A 284 3.72 1.53 -0.28
C VAL A 284 4.13 0.34 -1.13
N SER A 285 5.44 0.08 -1.29
CA SER A 285 5.94 -1.14 -1.93
C SER A 285 5.62 -2.38 -1.09
N THR A 286 5.73 -2.31 0.25
CA THR A 286 5.25 -3.38 1.14
C THR A 286 3.75 -3.61 0.96
N ALA A 287 2.95 -2.54 0.81
CA ALA A 287 1.52 -2.68 0.58
C ALA A 287 1.19 -3.28 -0.79
N ALA A 288 1.92 -2.91 -1.84
CA ALA A 288 1.79 -3.53 -3.16
C ALA A 288 2.22 -5.01 -3.15
N GLU A 289 3.28 -5.36 -2.43
CA GLU A 289 3.71 -6.75 -2.26
C GLU A 289 2.63 -7.57 -1.54
N LYS A 290 2.22 -7.13 -0.35
CA LYS A 290 1.27 -7.84 0.50
C LYS A 290 -0.17 -7.83 -0.03
N GLY A 291 -0.55 -6.81 -0.81
CA GLY A 291 -1.84 -6.76 -1.49
C GLY A 291 -2.03 -7.93 -2.47
N ARG A 292 -0.95 -8.48 -3.04
CA ARG A 292 -1.03 -9.62 -3.96
C ARG A 292 -1.51 -10.90 -3.28
N GLU A 293 -1.30 -11.04 -1.97
CA GLU A 293 -1.84 -12.16 -1.18
C GLU A 293 -3.39 -12.12 -1.13
N LEU A 294 -3.98 -10.93 -1.29
CA LEU A 294 -5.43 -10.71 -1.46
C LEU A 294 -5.86 -10.71 -2.95
N ALA A 295 -4.94 -10.97 -3.87
CA ALA A 295 -5.08 -10.75 -5.31
C ALA A 295 -5.47 -9.30 -5.66
N LEU A 296 -4.92 -8.33 -4.92
CA LEU A 296 -4.96 -6.90 -5.23
C LEU A 296 -3.59 -6.48 -5.79
N MET A 297 -3.56 -6.14 -7.08
CA MET A 297 -2.39 -5.64 -7.79
C MET A 297 -2.36 -4.12 -7.64
N LEU A 298 -1.83 -3.65 -6.51
CA LEU A 298 -1.78 -2.24 -6.16
C LEU A 298 -0.54 -1.58 -6.77
N ASP A 299 -0.74 -0.41 -7.36
CA ASP A 299 0.31 0.53 -7.75
C ASP A 299 0.02 1.91 -7.17
N PHE A 300 1.05 2.71 -6.89
CA PHE A 300 0.88 3.99 -6.21
C PHE A 300 1.71 5.11 -6.84
N ASP A 301 1.02 6.16 -7.29
CA ASP A 301 1.66 7.46 -7.48
C ASP A 301 1.96 8.08 -6.12
N GLN A 302 3.10 8.77 -6.00
CA GLN A 302 3.44 9.50 -4.78
C GLN A 302 3.23 11.01 -4.99
N GLU A 303 2.41 11.61 -4.14
CA GLU A 303 2.11 13.04 -4.20
C GLU A 303 2.34 13.72 -2.84
N ARG A 304 2.65 15.02 -2.88
CA ARG A 304 2.71 15.85 -1.68
C ARG A 304 1.43 16.67 -1.55
N ARG A 305 0.88 16.75 -0.33
CA ARG A 305 -0.32 17.54 -0.06
C ARG A 305 -0.12 18.42 1.16
N GLU A 306 -0.27 19.72 1.00
CA GLU A 306 -0.14 20.65 2.12
C GLU A 306 -1.33 20.53 3.07
N VAL A 307 -1.06 20.62 4.37
CA VAL A 307 -2.09 20.68 5.41
C VAL A 307 -1.89 21.90 6.30
N THR A 308 -2.95 22.69 6.45
CA THR A 308 -2.89 23.98 7.16
C THR A 308 -3.74 23.99 8.43
N GLU A 309 -4.70 23.08 8.59
CA GLU A 309 -5.56 23.02 9.78
C GLU A 309 -4.98 22.10 10.85
N ALA A 310 -5.02 22.51 12.11
CA ALA A 310 -4.49 21.71 13.23
C ALA A 310 -5.08 20.28 13.28
N GLY A 311 -6.36 20.10 12.97
CA GLY A 311 -7.02 18.79 12.93
C GLY A 311 -6.54 17.87 11.80
N HIS A 312 -5.95 18.43 10.74
CA HIS A 312 -5.34 17.72 9.61
C HIS A 312 -3.84 17.47 9.81
N ILE A 313 -3.20 18.23 10.70
CA ILE A 313 -1.80 18.00 11.13
C ILE A 313 -1.77 16.93 12.22
N VAL A 314 -2.64 17.08 13.23
CA VAL A 314 -2.73 16.25 14.42
C VAL A 314 -4.10 15.59 14.45
N HIS A 315 -4.18 14.38 13.92
CA HIS A 315 -5.45 13.67 13.79
C HIS A 315 -5.98 13.24 15.15
N THR A 316 -7.27 13.44 15.41
CA THR A 316 -7.88 13.00 16.67
C THR A 316 -8.04 11.48 16.78
N GLY A 317 -7.84 10.76 15.67
CA GLY A 317 -8.10 9.32 15.55
C GLY A 317 -9.59 8.97 15.55
N SER A 318 -10.47 9.97 15.40
CA SER A 318 -11.90 9.78 15.20
C SER A 318 -12.20 9.52 13.71
N PRO A 319 -13.04 8.53 13.38
CA PRO A 319 -13.47 8.30 12.00
C PRO A 319 -14.09 9.53 11.34
N THR A 320 -14.86 10.34 12.09
CA THR A 320 -15.48 11.55 11.54
C THR A 320 -14.45 12.58 11.11
N ALA A 321 -13.42 12.82 11.93
CA ALA A 321 -12.34 13.75 11.61
C ALA A 321 -11.53 13.25 10.40
N GLN A 322 -11.30 11.94 10.30
CA GLN A 322 -10.62 11.36 9.16
C GLN A 322 -11.42 11.49 7.85
N VAL A 323 -12.73 11.25 7.89
CA VAL A 323 -13.61 11.42 6.74
C VAL A 323 -13.61 12.86 6.25
N ASN A 324 -13.65 13.83 7.17
CA ASN A 324 -13.54 15.25 6.79
C ASN A 324 -12.17 15.56 6.16
N PHE A 325 -11.08 15.07 6.75
CA PHE A 325 -9.75 15.18 6.15
C PHE A 325 -9.69 14.66 4.72
N PHE A 326 -10.28 13.48 4.43
CA PHE A 326 -10.32 12.95 3.07
C PHE A 326 -11.11 13.81 2.10
N LYS A 327 -12.19 14.46 2.55
CA LYS A 327 -12.98 15.36 1.71
C LYS A 327 -12.26 16.68 1.47
N ASP A 328 -11.80 17.30 2.56
CA ASP A 328 -11.35 18.69 2.57
C ASP A 328 -9.92 18.82 2.01
N VAL A 329 -9.05 17.84 2.27
CA VAL A 329 -7.63 17.89 1.89
C VAL A 329 -7.33 17.01 0.68
N ILE A 330 -7.89 15.79 0.64
CA ILE A 330 -7.59 14.84 -0.42
C ILE A 330 -8.51 15.03 -1.63
N GLY A 331 -9.74 15.52 -1.41
CA GLY A 331 -10.74 15.72 -2.45
C GLY A 331 -11.62 14.50 -2.72
N ARG A 332 -11.77 13.60 -1.74
CA ARG A 332 -12.66 12.44 -1.83
C ARG A 332 -14.12 12.88 -1.79
N ARG A 333 -14.96 12.22 -2.58
CA ARG A 333 -16.38 12.58 -2.71
C ARG A 333 -17.18 12.07 -1.52
N ASP A 334 -18.08 12.92 -1.01
CA ASP A 334 -18.96 12.57 0.11
C ASP A 334 -20.11 11.67 -0.39
N LYS A 335 -20.24 10.49 0.18
CA LYS A 335 -21.29 9.50 -0.12
C LYS A 335 -22.70 10.06 0.07
N THR A 336 -22.89 11.01 0.99
CA THR A 336 -24.20 11.59 1.28
C THR A 336 -24.67 12.56 0.21
N THR A 337 -23.75 13.23 -0.49
CA THR A 337 -24.07 14.22 -1.53
C THR A 337 -23.78 13.71 -2.95
N ALA A 338 -22.82 12.81 -3.11
CA ALA A 338 -22.38 12.25 -4.39
C ALA A 338 -22.12 10.73 -4.28
N PRO A 339 -23.15 9.89 -3.99
CA PRO A 339 -22.98 8.47 -3.70
C PRO A 339 -22.28 7.69 -4.83
N ALA A 340 -22.68 7.90 -6.09
CA ALA A 340 -22.05 7.25 -7.23
C ALA A 340 -20.58 7.67 -7.40
N GLY A 341 -20.28 8.94 -7.09
CA GLY A 341 -18.91 9.45 -7.11
C GLY A 341 -18.06 8.84 -6.01
N ALA A 342 -18.57 8.77 -4.78
CA ALA A 342 -17.89 8.13 -3.67
C ALA A 342 -17.65 6.62 -3.93
N THR A 343 -18.57 5.94 -4.62
CA THR A 343 -18.34 4.55 -5.07
C THR A 343 -17.31 4.47 -6.18
N ALA A 344 -17.29 5.40 -7.15
CA ALA A 344 -16.27 5.43 -8.20
C ALA A 344 -14.86 5.72 -7.63
N ASP A 345 -14.79 6.51 -6.56
CA ASP A 345 -13.57 6.73 -5.78
C ASP A 345 -12.97 5.42 -5.23
N LEU A 346 -13.76 4.35 -5.07
CA LEU A 346 -13.23 3.06 -4.64
C LEU A 346 -12.22 2.44 -5.61
N CYS A 347 -12.32 2.76 -6.90
CA CYS A 347 -11.39 2.26 -7.93
C CYS A 347 -9.97 2.84 -7.77
N HIS A 348 -9.82 3.93 -7.02
CA HIS A 348 -8.56 4.65 -6.82
C HIS A 348 -8.26 4.75 -5.32
N PRO A 349 -7.68 3.71 -4.69
CA PRO A 349 -7.38 3.72 -3.27
C PRO A 349 -6.38 4.83 -2.92
N VAL A 350 -6.59 5.46 -1.77
CA VAL A 350 -5.68 6.51 -1.25
C VAL A 350 -5.12 6.11 0.10
N VAL A 351 -3.81 6.24 0.26
CA VAL A 351 -3.11 6.11 1.53
C VAL A 351 -2.37 7.40 1.83
N VAL A 352 -2.45 7.88 3.07
CA VAL A 352 -1.93 9.20 3.43
C VAL A 352 -1.02 9.12 4.64
N GLY A 353 0.25 9.49 4.45
CA GLY A 353 1.20 9.68 5.53
C GLY A 353 0.90 10.98 6.27
N VAL A 354 0.53 10.88 7.55
CA VAL A 354 0.20 12.00 8.45
C VAL A 354 1.22 12.12 9.59
N PHE A 355 1.29 13.27 10.26
CA PHE A 355 2.28 13.50 11.30
C PHE A 355 2.00 12.71 12.57
N ARG A 356 0.78 12.82 13.11
CA ARG A 356 0.44 12.12 14.36
C ARG A 356 -1.05 11.93 14.57
N TYR A 357 -1.35 10.98 15.45
CA TYR A 357 -2.63 10.90 16.14
C TYR A 357 -2.51 11.47 17.57
N THR A 358 -3.58 12.05 18.10
CA THR A 358 -3.67 12.45 19.52
C THR A 358 -3.72 11.24 20.45
N ASN A 359 -4.13 10.09 19.93
CA ASN A 359 -4.19 8.82 20.65
C ASN A 359 -3.01 7.91 20.25
N THR A 360 -3.05 6.64 20.67
CA THR A 360 -2.00 5.65 20.40
C THR A 360 -2.13 4.95 19.04
N LEU A 361 -2.98 5.44 18.13
CA LEU A 361 -3.14 4.84 16.80
C LEU A 361 -1.88 4.98 15.96
N ARG A 362 -1.77 4.07 14.99
CA ARG A 362 -0.67 4.00 14.02
C ARG A 362 -1.19 4.12 12.59
N GLY A 363 -2.40 3.64 12.36
CA GLY A 363 -3.20 3.99 11.21
C GLY A 363 -4.67 4.09 11.57
N LEU A 364 -5.43 4.51 10.59
CA LEU A 364 -6.88 4.50 10.60
C LEU A 364 -7.35 4.34 9.15
N ALA A 365 -8.47 3.67 8.95
CA ALA A 365 -9.10 3.52 7.66
C ALA A 365 -10.58 3.89 7.71
N SER A 366 -11.07 4.38 6.58
CA SER A 366 -12.48 4.57 6.32
C SER A 366 -12.90 3.70 5.13
N ASN A 367 -13.67 2.66 5.41
CA ASN A 367 -14.35 1.84 4.40
C ASN A 367 -15.66 2.50 4.00
N LEU A 368 -15.98 2.57 2.71
CA LEU A 368 -17.20 3.26 2.24
C LEU A 368 -18.49 2.50 2.59
N HIS A 369 -18.43 1.16 2.59
CA HIS A 369 -19.56 0.28 2.85
C HIS A 369 -19.29 -0.56 4.08
N SER A 370 -20.36 -0.98 4.76
CA SER A 370 -20.23 -1.81 5.95
C SER A 370 -19.51 -3.12 5.64
N SER A 371 -18.57 -3.53 6.49
CA SER A 371 -17.92 -4.84 6.34
C SER A 371 -18.71 -5.95 7.03
N ARG A 372 -18.40 -7.22 6.70
CA ARG A 372 -19.07 -8.39 7.29
C ARG A 372 -18.87 -8.54 8.80
N CYS A 373 -17.78 -8.00 9.36
CA CYS A 373 -17.56 -8.01 10.80
C CYS A 373 -18.17 -6.81 11.53
N GLY A 374 -18.98 -5.99 10.85
CA GLY A 374 -19.66 -4.86 11.48
C GLY A 374 -18.84 -3.58 11.55
N LEU A 375 -17.83 -3.38 10.68
CA LEU A 375 -17.28 -2.03 10.51
C LEU A 375 -18.28 -1.18 9.75
N ASP A 376 -18.77 -0.11 10.37
CA ASP A 376 -19.73 0.79 9.72
C ASP A 376 -19.13 1.48 8.49
N GLY A 377 -19.92 1.54 7.41
CA GLY A 377 -19.55 2.33 6.23
C GLY A 377 -19.44 3.82 6.54
N LYS A 378 -18.47 4.48 5.92
CA LYS A 378 -18.16 5.89 6.08
C LYS A 378 -18.57 6.69 4.85
N ASN A 379 -18.56 8.01 4.97
CA ASN A 379 -18.99 8.92 3.91
C ASN A 379 -17.86 9.23 2.90
N ALA A 380 -16.62 8.92 3.21
CA ALA A 380 -15.50 8.96 2.27
C ALA A 380 -14.58 7.79 2.58
N SER A 381 -13.81 7.33 1.59
CA SER A 381 -12.91 6.20 1.74
C SER A 381 -11.45 6.57 1.57
N GLY A 382 -10.60 5.89 2.34
CA GLY A 382 -9.15 6.09 2.33
C GLY A 382 -8.50 5.52 3.60
N ALA A 383 -7.17 5.56 3.64
CA ALA A 383 -6.39 5.18 4.81
C ALA A 383 -5.37 6.28 5.17
N THR A 384 -5.14 6.49 6.47
CA THR A 384 -4.09 7.37 6.99
C THR A 384 -3.16 6.56 7.88
N PHE A 385 -1.86 6.87 7.86
CA PHE A 385 -0.88 6.21 8.72
C PHE A 385 0.20 7.18 9.17
N VAL A 386 0.82 6.86 10.30
CA VAL A 386 1.98 7.58 10.82
C VAL A 386 3.24 6.75 10.62
N ASP A 387 4.38 7.43 10.51
CA ASP A 387 5.67 6.75 10.48
C ASP A 387 6.23 6.53 11.89
N ASN A 388 6.63 5.29 12.18
CA ASN A 388 7.17 4.86 13.46
C ASN A 388 8.32 3.87 13.25
N LEU A 389 9.24 3.81 14.22
CA LEU A 389 10.29 2.79 14.29
C LEU A 389 9.93 1.63 15.23
N PRO A 390 10.39 0.39 14.95
CA PRO A 390 11.20 -0.02 13.79
C PRO A 390 10.35 -0.33 12.54
N ASP A 391 10.92 -0.12 11.35
CA ASP A 391 10.23 -0.41 10.08
C ASP A 391 9.91 -1.90 9.90
N ALA A 392 10.69 -2.80 10.50
CA ALA A 392 10.43 -4.23 10.48
C ALA A 392 9.01 -4.61 10.95
N ILE A 393 8.37 -3.74 11.74
CA ILE A 393 6.99 -3.91 12.24
C ILE A 393 6.06 -2.92 11.55
N TRP A 394 6.43 -1.64 11.52
CA TRP A 394 5.49 -0.59 11.12
C TRP A 394 5.39 -0.38 9.61
N LYS A 395 6.18 -1.09 8.80
CA LYS A 395 6.02 -1.09 7.34
C LYS A 395 4.68 -1.67 6.86
N TYR A 396 4.05 -2.52 7.69
CA TYR A 396 2.77 -3.16 7.35
C TYR A 396 1.54 -2.32 7.68
N VAL A 397 1.69 -1.16 8.33
CA VAL A 397 0.53 -0.33 8.72
C VAL A 397 -0.30 0.08 7.50
N PRO A 398 0.26 0.58 6.38
CA PRO A 398 -0.59 1.00 5.26
C PRO A 398 -1.39 -0.13 4.63
N ILE A 399 -0.82 -1.34 4.54
CA ILE A 399 -1.56 -2.49 4.02
C ILE A 399 -2.61 -3.02 5.00
N HIS A 400 -2.37 -2.90 6.30
CA HIS A 400 -3.39 -3.16 7.32
C HIS A 400 -4.59 -2.23 7.16
N GLU A 401 -4.34 -0.92 7.05
CA GLU A 401 -5.42 0.06 6.86
C GLU A 401 -6.11 -0.08 5.50
N LEU A 402 -5.37 -0.44 4.44
CA LEU A 402 -5.97 -0.82 3.16
C LEU A 402 -6.81 -2.10 3.28
N GLY A 403 -6.40 -3.06 4.11
CA GLY A 403 -7.23 -4.21 4.44
C GLY A 403 -8.60 -3.79 4.95
N HIS A 404 -8.65 -2.87 5.92
CA HIS A 404 -9.91 -2.28 6.38
C HIS A 404 -10.67 -1.54 5.27
N TYR A 405 -9.98 -0.79 4.42
CA TYR A 405 -10.59 -0.14 3.25
C TYR A 405 -11.30 -1.15 2.32
N PHE A 406 -10.73 -2.35 2.16
CA PHE A 406 -11.29 -3.48 1.42
C PHE A 406 -12.19 -4.40 2.26
N GLY A 407 -12.65 -3.93 3.42
CA GLY A 407 -13.65 -4.63 4.23
C GLY A 407 -13.09 -5.72 5.14
N LEU A 408 -11.77 -5.82 5.30
CA LEU A 408 -11.17 -6.74 6.27
C LEU A 408 -11.32 -6.23 7.70
N CYS A 409 -11.20 -7.19 8.61
CA CYS A 409 -11.46 -7.03 10.01
C CYS A 409 -10.24 -7.46 10.82
N HIS A 410 -10.11 -6.98 12.05
CA HIS A 410 -9.03 -7.42 12.89
C HIS A 410 -9.11 -8.93 13.15
N THR A 411 -7.96 -9.58 13.16
CA THR A 411 -7.83 -11.01 13.47
C THR A 411 -6.85 -11.23 14.62
N ASP A 412 -6.88 -12.45 15.16
CA ASP A 412 -5.85 -12.91 16.10
C ASP A 412 -4.61 -13.44 15.36
N GLY A 413 -3.48 -13.45 16.06
CA GLY A 413 -2.19 -13.95 15.55
C GLY A 413 -1.27 -12.82 15.09
N VAL A 414 -0.10 -12.67 15.73
CA VAL A 414 0.87 -11.61 15.38
C VAL A 414 1.56 -11.82 14.03
N ASP A 415 1.39 -13.02 13.46
CA ASP A 415 1.77 -13.44 12.11
C ASP A 415 0.78 -12.95 11.04
N ARG A 416 -0.30 -12.27 11.43
CA ARG A 416 -1.36 -11.78 10.54
C ARG A 416 -1.25 -10.28 10.32
N ILE A 417 -1.42 -9.83 9.08
CA ILE A 417 -1.40 -8.40 8.76
C ILE A 417 -2.53 -7.67 9.48
N MET A 418 -3.73 -8.25 9.55
CA MET A 418 -4.89 -7.66 10.24
C MET A 418 -4.84 -7.80 11.78
N TYR A 419 -3.70 -8.16 12.35
CA TYR A 419 -3.56 -8.26 13.80
C TYR A 419 -3.69 -6.90 14.51
N SER A 420 -4.44 -6.86 15.61
CA SER A 420 -4.49 -5.70 16.50
C SER A 420 -4.34 -6.09 17.96
N PRO A 421 -3.39 -5.47 18.71
CA PRO A 421 -3.26 -5.71 20.14
C PRO A 421 -4.33 -5.00 20.98
N LYS A 422 -5.15 -4.12 20.39
CA LYS A 422 -6.19 -3.38 21.13
C LYS A 422 -7.40 -4.25 21.46
N THR A 423 -7.69 -5.27 20.66
CA THR A 423 -8.79 -6.22 20.87
C THR A 423 -8.48 -7.28 21.92
N ASN A 424 -7.21 -7.52 22.26
CA ASN A 424 -6.82 -8.51 23.28
C ASN A 424 -5.91 -7.91 24.37
N SER A 425 -6.43 -7.86 25.60
CA SER A 425 -5.97 -6.98 26.70
C SER A 425 -4.71 -7.41 27.46
N TRP A 426 -4.20 -8.62 27.28
CA TRP A 426 -3.23 -9.19 28.24
C TRP A 426 -1.75 -8.81 27.98
N TRP A 427 -1.33 -8.31 26.81
CA TRP A 427 0.11 -8.29 26.47
C TRP A 427 0.69 -6.97 25.93
N ARG A 428 0.24 -5.82 26.44
CA ARG A 428 0.59 -4.49 25.89
C ARG A 428 2.06 -4.04 26.02
N GLY A 429 2.85 -4.62 26.94
CA GLY A 429 4.24 -4.21 27.18
C GLY A 429 5.32 -5.02 26.44
N TRP A 430 5.01 -6.26 26.04
CA TRP A 430 5.97 -7.22 25.47
C TRP A 430 5.66 -7.62 24.01
N SER A 431 4.61 -7.04 23.42
CA SER A 431 4.15 -7.35 22.06
C SER A 431 5.14 -6.96 20.97
N ILE A 432 5.96 -5.93 21.18
CA ILE A 432 6.93 -5.45 20.18
C ILE A 432 8.14 -6.39 20.07
N PRO A 433 8.88 -6.72 21.16
CA PRO A 433 9.97 -7.70 21.10
C PRO A 433 9.49 -9.09 20.67
N ARG A 434 8.31 -9.51 21.12
CA ARG A 434 7.72 -10.81 20.74
C ARG A 434 7.17 -10.80 19.33
N GLY A 435 6.64 -9.68 18.85
CA GLY A 435 6.23 -9.48 17.47
C GLY A 435 7.43 -9.54 16.53
N LEU A 436 8.53 -8.88 16.87
CA LEU A 436 9.81 -9.05 16.17
C LEU A 436 10.26 -10.50 16.18
N LEU A 437 10.25 -11.16 17.35
CA LEU A 437 10.63 -12.57 17.46
C LEU A 437 9.70 -13.50 16.66
N ASN A 438 8.39 -13.26 16.63
CA ASN A 438 7.43 -14.09 15.90
C ASN A 438 7.46 -13.83 14.40
N ILE A 439 7.53 -12.57 13.95
CA ILE A 439 7.79 -12.23 12.54
C ILE A 439 9.08 -12.93 12.07
N TYR A 440 10.01 -13.09 13.00
CA TYR A 440 11.29 -13.68 12.70
C TYR A 440 11.30 -15.22 12.72
N LEU A 441 10.63 -15.85 13.69
CA LEU A 441 10.50 -17.31 13.79
C LEU A 441 9.48 -17.88 12.79
N GLN A 442 8.37 -17.17 12.56
CA GLN A 442 7.21 -17.62 11.78
C GLN A 442 7.16 -16.96 10.39
N GLY A 443 7.86 -15.85 10.18
CA GLY A 443 7.98 -15.17 8.88
C GLY A 443 7.28 -13.82 8.86
N GLU A 444 7.43 -13.08 7.75
CA GLU A 444 6.72 -11.83 7.57
C GLU A 444 5.20 -12.02 7.72
N PRO A 445 4.46 -11.08 8.33
CA PRO A 445 3.02 -11.18 8.43
C PRO A 445 2.37 -11.38 7.06
N THR A 446 1.34 -12.22 7.01
CA THR A 446 0.61 -12.53 5.77
C THR A 446 -0.89 -12.40 5.93
N PHE A 447 -1.58 -12.28 4.80
CA PHE A 447 -3.00 -12.54 4.69
C PHE A 447 -3.25 -14.02 4.42
N THR A 448 -4.33 -14.52 4.99
CA THR A 448 -4.83 -15.87 4.74
C THR A 448 -5.81 -15.90 3.59
N PHE A 449 -6.02 -17.12 3.08
CA PHE A 449 -7.07 -17.40 2.11
C PHE A 449 -8.45 -16.91 2.56
N GLY A 450 -8.77 -16.98 3.86
CA GLY A 450 -10.04 -16.49 4.40
C GLY A 450 -10.21 -14.97 4.21
N GLU A 451 -9.20 -14.19 4.56
CA GLU A 451 -9.17 -12.74 4.36
C GLU A 451 -9.23 -12.39 2.86
N ALA A 452 -8.51 -13.13 2.02
CA ALA A 452 -8.60 -12.93 0.57
C ALA A 452 -10.03 -13.12 0.05
N LYS A 453 -10.76 -14.14 0.53
CA LYS A 453 -12.18 -14.31 0.17
C LYS A 453 -13.04 -13.14 0.64
N GLU A 454 -12.87 -12.68 1.87
CA GLU A 454 -13.64 -11.56 2.43
C GLU A 454 -13.40 -10.26 1.66
N THR A 455 -12.14 -10.02 1.27
CA THR A 455 -11.76 -8.90 0.39
C THR A 455 -12.54 -8.97 -0.92
N TRP A 456 -12.56 -10.13 -1.59
CA TRP A 456 -13.27 -10.29 -2.85
C TRP A 456 -14.79 -10.26 -2.70
N ASP A 457 -15.33 -10.73 -1.58
CA ASP A 457 -16.74 -10.56 -1.26
C ASP A 457 -17.12 -9.08 -1.17
N TYR A 458 -16.29 -8.28 -0.49
CA TYR A 458 -16.49 -6.84 -0.38
C TYR A 458 -16.34 -6.12 -1.72
N VAL A 459 -15.27 -6.42 -2.47
CA VAL A 459 -15.01 -5.86 -3.80
C VAL A 459 -16.16 -6.18 -4.75
N VAL A 460 -16.54 -7.45 -4.90
CA VAL A 460 -17.62 -7.84 -5.82
C VAL A 460 -18.95 -7.25 -5.37
N ALA A 461 -19.22 -7.13 -4.07
CA ALA A 461 -20.46 -6.54 -3.57
C ALA A 461 -20.57 -5.03 -3.87
N HIS A 462 -19.48 -4.27 -3.69
CA HIS A 462 -19.55 -2.82 -3.57
C HIS A 462 -18.82 -2.02 -4.66
N PHE A 463 -17.87 -2.61 -5.38
CA PHE A 463 -17.15 -1.89 -6.43
C PHE A 463 -18.01 -1.81 -7.68
N SER A 464 -17.87 -0.70 -8.41
CA SER A 464 -18.48 -0.58 -9.73
C SER A 464 -17.85 -1.60 -10.70
N PRO A 465 -18.60 -2.13 -11.68
CA PRO A 465 -18.04 -3.02 -12.71
C PRO A 465 -16.85 -2.39 -13.44
N GLN A 466 -16.85 -1.06 -13.59
CA GLN A 466 -15.76 -0.31 -14.21
C GLN A 466 -14.47 -0.39 -13.40
N CYS A 467 -14.53 -0.41 -12.05
CA CYS A 467 -13.35 -0.67 -11.22
C CYS A 467 -12.74 -2.04 -11.51
N LEU A 468 -13.57 -3.02 -11.90
CA LEU A 468 -13.15 -4.38 -12.24
C LEU A 468 -12.66 -4.50 -13.70
N GLY A 469 -12.75 -3.41 -14.48
CA GLY A 469 -12.31 -3.31 -15.87
C GLY A 469 -13.39 -3.51 -16.92
N ALA A 470 -14.68 -3.53 -16.54
CA ALA A 470 -15.77 -3.46 -17.52
C ALA A 470 -15.77 -2.09 -18.21
N ARG A 471 -15.96 -2.08 -19.53
CA ARG A 471 -16.10 -0.84 -20.30
C ARG A 471 -17.42 -0.15 -19.97
N PRO A 472 -17.47 1.18 -19.93
CA PRO A 472 -18.73 1.88 -19.79
C PRO A 472 -19.62 1.56 -21.00
N ILE A 473 -20.87 1.18 -20.75
CA ILE A 473 -21.88 1.04 -21.80
C ILE A 473 -22.21 2.47 -22.26
N ILE A 474 -21.60 2.91 -23.36
CA ILE A 474 -22.00 4.14 -24.03
C ILE A 474 -23.28 3.81 -24.78
N ILE A 475 -24.44 4.14 -24.21
CA ILE A 475 -25.68 4.18 -24.97
C ILE A 475 -25.56 5.41 -25.86
N GLU A 476 -25.20 5.22 -27.12
CA GLU A 476 -25.33 6.28 -28.12
C GLU A 476 -26.79 6.74 -28.10
N ALA A 477 -27.02 7.97 -27.63
CA ALA A 477 -28.34 8.56 -27.66
C ALA A 477 -28.80 8.57 -29.12
N ALA A 478 -29.91 7.88 -29.41
CA ALA A 478 -30.51 7.89 -30.73
C ALA A 478 -30.65 9.35 -31.21
N PRO A 479 -30.21 9.68 -32.44
CA PRO A 479 -30.28 11.05 -32.93
C PRO A 479 -31.73 11.55 -32.79
N ALA A 480 -31.87 12.71 -32.16
CA ALA A 480 -33.17 13.33 -31.95
C ALA A 480 -33.92 13.40 -33.29
N ALA A 481 -35.15 12.89 -33.32
CA ALA A 481 -35.98 12.93 -34.51
C ALA A 481 -36.04 14.37 -35.04
N PRO A 482 -35.89 14.60 -36.35
CA PRO A 482 -35.84 15.94 -36.91
C PRO A 482 -37.14 16.68 -36.54
N THR A 483 -36.96 17.80 -35.84
CA THR A 483 -38.07 18.68 -35.46
C THR A 483 -38.72 19.19 -36.73
N ALA A 484 -39.97 18.77 -36.97
CA ALA A 484 -40.75 19.25 -38.11
C ALA A 484 -40.86 20.77 -38.04
N THR A 485 -40.17 21.44 -38.95
CA THR A 485 -40.20 22.89 -39.11
C THR A 485 -41.59 23.28 -39.59
N ARG A 486 -42.40 23.84 -38.70
CA ARG A 486 -43.74 24.34 -39.02
C ARG A 486 -43.57 25.64 -39.81
N HIS A 487 -43.67 25.56 -41.14
CA HIS A 487 -43.79 26.73 -42.00
C HIS A 487 -45.08 27.48 -41.65
N THR A 488 -44.95 28.64 -41.02
CA THR A 488 -46.02 29.65 -40.98
C THR A 488 -45.98 30.42 -42.29
N SER A 489 -46.94 30.16 -43.17
CA SER A 489 -47.24 30.99 -44.32
C SER A 489 -47.95 32.26 -43.86
N ASN A 490 -47.28 33.40 -43.98
CA ASN A 490 -47.94 34.71 -44.00
C ASN A 490 -48.72 34.83 -45.31
N GLN A 491 -50.04 34.99 -45.23
CA GLN A 491 -50.84 35.61 -46.28
C GLN A 491 -51.76 36.66 -45.64
N SER A 492 -51.56 37.88 -46.15
CA SER A 492 -52.37 39.11 -46.11
C SER A 492 -52.91 39.61 -44.77
#